data_AF-A0A2E2UAH1-F1
#
_entry.id   AF-A0A2E2UAH1-F1
#
_cell.length_a   1.000
_cell.length_b   1.000
_cell.length_c   1.000
_cell.angle_alpha   90.00
_cell.angle_beta   90.00
_cell.angle_gamma   90.00
#
_symmetry.space_group_name_H-M   'P 1'
#
loop_
_entity.id
_entity.type
_entity.pdbx_description
1 polymer ?
#
loop_
_entity_poly.entity_id
_entity_poly.type
_entity_poly.pdbx_seq_one_letter_code
_entity_poly.pdbx_strand_id
1 'polypeptide(L)'
;MKKFMNASQAGFTLVELMIVVAIIGILSAVAVPNFKRYQAKSKTSEAKIQLAAAYTAEQSFYGDFGIYHNCFTYMGFDPRRETNNRYFAIGISVAAAINGQAYTSATNSGLNSADCTRTLAATGSTTGSGVATFFPAGKGNGSVVAAAPTDTALGTQANATTQTFTISADGVVSADFTATTNMAQITVDQDKIFSILQPGY
;
A
#
# COMPACT_ATOMS: atom_id res chain seq x y z
N MET A 1 -18.27 -6.06 72.25
CA MET A 1 -17.73 -5.13 71.25
C MET A 1 -16.86 -5.91 70.27
N LYS A 2 -17.18 -5.88 68.97
CA LYS A 2 -16.48 -6.65 67.93
C LYS A 2 -15.21 -5.89 67.52
N LYS A 3 -14.03 -6.45 67.79
CA LYS A 3 -12.74 -5.86 67.44
C LYS A 3 -12.51 -6.07 65.94
N PHE A 4 -12.59 -5.00 65.14
CA PHE A 4 -12.16 -5.05 63.75
C PHE A 4 -10.64 -5.21 63.74
N MET A 5 -10.17 -6.39 63.33
CA MET A 5 -8.76 -6.66 63.12
C MET A 5 -8.32 -5.85 61.90
N ASN A 6 -7.62 -4.75 62.13
CA ASN A 6 -6.95 -3.99 61.07
C ASN A 6 -5.88 -4.90 60.46
N ALA A 7 -6.14 -5.44 59.28
CA ALA A 7 -5.10 -6.02 58.45
C ALA A 7 -4.11 -4.91 58.13
N SER A 8 -2.84 -5.06 58.51
CA SER A 8 -1.81 -4.06 58.25
C SER A 8 -1.64 -3.91 56.74
N GLN A 9 -2.03 -2.77 56.20
CA GLN A 9 -1.72 -2.40 54.82
C GLN A 9 -0.23 -2.04 54.75
N ALA A 10 0.58 -2.99 54.27
CA ALA A 10 1.99 -2.74 53.95
C ALA A 10 2.05 -1.83 52.71
N GLY A 11 2.65 -0.65 52.85
CA GLY A 11 2.92 0.25 51.73
C GLY A 11 4.15 -0.19 50.94
N PHE A 12 4.17 0.08 49.63
CA PHE A 12 5.35 -0.11 48.78
C PHE A 12 6.45 0.89 49.17
N THR A 13 7.71 0.44 49.16
CA THR A 13 8.85 1.33 49.37
C THR A 13 9.20 2.08 48.09
N LEU A 14 9.74 3.30 48.24
CA LEU A 14 10.20 4.11 47.10
C LEU A 14 11.33 3.39 46.33
N VAL A 15 12.18 2.66 47.05
CA VAL A 15 13.30 1.89 46.48
C VAL A 15 12.80 0.72 45.62
N GLU A 16 11.76 -0.01 46.06
CA GLU A 16 11.15 -1.06 45.24
C GLU A 16 10.60 -0.50 43.93
N LEU A 17 9.94 0.67 43.97
CA LEU A 17 9.41 1.30 42.77
C LEU A 17 10.52 1.75 41.82
N MET A 18 11.62 2.30 42.35
CA MET A 18 12.78 2.72 41.54
C MET A 18 13.41 1.57 40.76
N ILE A 19 13.61 0.41 41.41
CA ILE A 19 14.19 -0.77 40.75
C ILE A 19 13.25 -1.26 39.64
N VAL A 20 11.94 -1.29 39.89
CA VAL A 20 10.94 -1.71 38.90
C VAL A 20 10.98 -0.80 37.66
N VAL A 21 11.01 0.53 37.85
CA VAL A 21 11.08 1.49 36.73
C VAL A 21 12.41 1.34 35.97
N ALA A 22 13.52 1.09 36.65
CA ALA A 22 14.81 0.84 36.00
C ALA A 22 14.78 -0.41 35.12
N ILE A 23 14.20 -1.51 35.60
CA ILE A 23 14.04 -2.75 34.84
C ILE A 23 13.12 -2.54 33.62
N ILE A 24 11.96 -1.89 33.82
CA ILE A 24 11.03 -1.57 32.72
C ILE A 24 11.71 -0.65 31.69
N GLY A 25 12.53 0.30 32.13
CA GLY A 25 13.33 1.18 31.27
C GLY A 25 14.23 0.38 30.32
N ILE A 26 15.02 -0.54 30.86
CA ILE A 26 15.93 -1.40 30.07
C ILE A 26 15.14 -2.28 29.09
N LEU A 27 14.06 -2.91 29.55
CA LEU A 27 13.22 -3.76 28.69
C LEU A 27 12.56 -2.95 27.56
N SER A 28 12.07 -1.75 27.87
CA SER A 28 11.39 -0.88 26.90
C SER A 28 12.33 -0.39 25.79
N ALA A 29 13.59 -0.11 26.13
CA ALA A 29 14.60 0.35 25.17
C ALA A 29 14.85 -0.65 24.03
N VAL A 30 14.77 -1.96 24.32
CA VAL A 30 14.90 -3.03 23.32
C VAL A 30 13.55 -3.42 22.71
N ALA A 31 12.49 -3.45 23.51
CA ALA A 31 11.18 -3.92 23.06
C ALA A 31 10.50 -2.96 22.08
N VAL A 32 10.55 -1.65 22.32
CA VAL A 32 9.89 -0.63 21.49
C VAL A 32 10.37 -0.63 20.03
N PRO A 33 11.69 -0.55 19.73
CA PRO A 33 12.15 -0.56 18.34
C PRO A 33 11.80 -1.88 17.65
N ASN A 34 11.94 -3.02 18.33
CA ASN A 34 11.58 -4.33 17.77
C ASN A 34 10.09 -4.44 17.46
N PHE A 35 9.23 -3.94 18.34
CA PHE A 35 7.79 -3.92 18.12
C PHE A 35 7.40 -3.03 16.93
N LYS A 36 8.03 -1.86 16.78
CA LYS A 36 7.82 -0.98 15.61
C LYS A 36 8.19 -1.69 14.30
N ARG A 37 9.33 -2.40 14.26
CA ARG A 37 9.75 -3.20 13.10
C ARG A 37 8.78 -4.32 12.77
N TYR A 38 8.28 -5.02 13.79
CA TYR A 38 7.29 -6.08 13.62
C TYR A 38 5.97 -5.55 13.04
N GLN A 39 5.49 -4.40 13.56
CA GLN A 39 4.30 -3.75 13.03
C GLN A 39 4.50 -3.31 11.57
N ALA A 40 5.65 -2.71 11.23
CA ALA A 40 5.97 -2.32 9.85
C ALA A 40 6.01 -3.54 8.92
N LYS A 41 6.59 -4.66 9.35
CA LYS A 41 6.60 -5.93 8.59
C LYS A 41 5.20 -6.51 8.37
N SER A 42 4.32 -6.39 9.36
CA SER A 42 2.92 -6.79 9.20
C SER A 42 2.21 -5.92 8.16
N LYS A 43 2.39 -4.60 8.21
CA LYS A 43 1.82 -3.68 7.20
C LYS A 43 2.35 -3.96 5.80
N THR A 44 3.65 -4.22 5.62
CA THR A 44 4.23 -4.53 4.31
C THR A 44 3.76 -5.87 3.74
N SER A 45 3.34 -6.82 4.59
CA SER A 45 2.74 -8.08 4.11
C SER A 45 1.39 -7.86 3.41
N GLU A 46 0.59 -6.89 3.86
CA GLU A 46 -0.66 -6.48 3.20
C GLU A 46 -0.39 -5.94 1.78
N ALA A 47 0.64 -5.09 1.64
CA ALA A 47 1.04 -4.54 0.35
C ALA A 47 1.35 -5.64 -0.68
N LYS A 48 2.10 -6.67 -0.27
CA LYS A 48 2.45 -7.80 -1.15
C LYS A 48 1.22 -8.58 -1.62
N ILE A 49 0.24 -8.79 -0.76
CA ILE A 49 -1.02 -9.48 -1.10
C ILE A 49 -1.77 -8.69 -2.17
N GLN A 50 -1.90 -7.38 -1.97
CA GLN A 50 -2.62 -6.52 -2.89
C GLN A 50 -1.89 -6.34 -4.23
N LEU A 51 -0.55 -6.23 -4.21
CA LEU A 51 0.27 -6.25 -5.42
C LEU A 51 0.14 -7.58 -6.18
N ALA A 52 0.09 -8.70 -5.47
CA ALA A 52 -0.15 -10.00 -6.10
C ALA A 52 -1.54 -10.08 -6.77
N ALA A 53 -2.56 -9.50 -6.14
CA ALA A 53 -3.90 -9.43 -6.73
C ALA A 53 -3.92 -8.54 -8.00
N ALA A 54 -3.28 -7.38 -7.95
CA ALA A 54 -3.16 -6.49 -9.11
C ALA A 54 -2.34 -7.14 -10.25
N TYR A 55 -1.25 -7.84 -9.91
CA TYR A 55 -0.45 -8.62 -10.86
C TYR A 55 -1.30 -9.70 -11.56
N THR A 56 -2.09 -10.47 -10.80
CA THR A 56 -2.95 -11.50 -11.38
C THR A 56 -4.01 -10.90 -12.31
N ALA A 57 -4.54 -9.73 -11.95
CA ALA A 57 -5.51 -9.01 -12.78
C ALA A 57 -4.89 -8.56 -14.11
N GLU A 58 -3.68 -7.98 -14.09
CA GLU A 58 -2.93 -7.61 -15.30
C GLU A 58 -2.61 -8.83 -16.16
N GLN A 59 -2.19 -9.93 -15.55
CA GLN A 59 -1.86 -11.15 -16.28
C GLN A 59 -3.08 -11.76 -16.97
N SER A 60 -4.25 -11.72 -16.33
CA SER A 60 -5.51 -12.14 -16.94
C SER A 60 -5.86 -11.25 -18.14
N PHE A 61 -5.74 -9.94 -17.97
CA PHE A 61 -6.04 -8.97 -19.02
C PHE A 61 -5.09 -9.14 -20.23
N TYR A 62 -3.81 -9.41 -19.97
CA TYR A 62 -2.85 -9.75 -21.02
C TYR A 62 -3.19 -11.06 -21.72
N GLY A 63 -3.71 -12.07 -21.00
CA GLY A 63 -4.19 -13.32 -21.60
C GLY A 63 -5.32 -13.12 -22.60
N ASP A 64 -6.21 -12.16 -22.35
CA ASP A 64 -7.38 -11.89 -23.19
C ASP A 64 -7.07 -10.95 -24.37
N PHE A 65 -6.29 -9.90 -24.12
CA PHE A 65 -6.07 -8.81 -25.09
C PHE A 65 -4.65 -8.74 -25.66
N GLY A 66 -3.74 -9.57 -25.13
CA GLY A 66 -2.33 -9.55 -25.52
C GLY A 66 -1.63 -8.24 -25.16
N ILE A 67 -2.19 -7.45 -24.22
CA ILE A 67 -1.64 -6.18 -23.77
C ILE A 67 -1.81 -5.96 -22.27
N TYR A 68 -0.89 -5.24 -21.64
CA TYR A 68 -1.08 -4.67 -20.30
C TYR A 68 -1.82 -3.34 -20.38
N HIS A 69 -2.51 -2.94 -19.31
CA HIS A 69 -3.25 -1.69 -19.35
C HIS A 69 -3.38 -1.10 -17.96
N ASN A 70 -3.14 0.20 -17.82
CA ASN A 70 -3.27 0.83 -16.51
C ASN A 70 -4.67 0.71 -15.86
N CYS A 71 -5.75 0.34 -16.58
CA CYS A 71 -7.09 0.44 -16.03
C CYS A 71 -7.50 -0.85 -15.32
N PHE A 72 -7.12 -0.93 -14.04
CA PHE A 72 -7.46 -2.05 -13.18
C PHE A 72 -8.96 -2.39 -13.07
N THR A 73 -9.84 -1.42 -13.30
CA THR A 73 -11.30 -1.67 -13.28
C THR A 73 -11.74 -2.62 -14.40
N TYR A 74 -11.08 -2.61 -15.56
CA TYR A 74 -11.38 -3.55 -16.65
C TYR A 74 -11.06 -5.00 -16.31
N MET A 75 -10.09 -5.22 -15.43
CA MET A 75 -9.66 -6.53 -14.96
C MET A 75 -10.30 -6.90 -13.61
N GLY A 76 -11.33 -6.16 -13.19
CA GLY A 76 -12.09 -6.43 -11.97
C GLY A 76 -11.33 -6.12 -10.67
N PHE A 77 -10.17 -5.47 -10.74
CA PHE A 77 -9.43 -5.02 -9.57
C PHE A 77 -9.88 -3.61 -9.17
N ASP A 78 -10.69 -3.52 -8.12
CA ASP A 78 -11.13 -2.25 -7.54
C ASP A 78 -11.15 -2.32 -6.00
N PRO A 79 -10.04 -1.94 -5.35
CA PRO A 79 -9.94 -1.91 -3.89
C PRO A 79 -10.42 -0.58 -3.28
N ARG A 80 -11.23 0.25 -3.99
CA ARG A 80 -11.74 1.54 -3.48
C ARG A 80 -12.58 1.40 -2.22
N ARG A 81 -13.35 0.32 -2.10
CA ARG A 81 -14.18 0.05 -0.90
C ARG A 81 -13.32 -0.20 0.35
N GLU A 82 -12.04 -0.54 0.15
CA GLU A 82 -11.09 -0.86 1.20
C GLU A 82 -10.15 0.30 1.53
N THR A 83 -10.33 1.50 0.94
CA THR A 83 -9.42 2.64 1.15
C THR A 83 -9.18 2.91 2.64
N ASN A 84 -10.22 2.94 3.47
CA ASN A 84 -10.09 3.19 4.92
C ASN A 84 -9.53 1.99 5.71
N ASN A 85 -9.38 0.83 5.09
CA ASN A 85 -8.92 -0.41 5.71
C ASN A 85 -7.50 -0.82 5.31
N ARG A 86 -6.87 -0.09 4.39
CA ARG A 86 -5.55 -0.39 3.85
C ARG A 86 -4.47 0.58 4.32
N TYR A 87 -3.24 0.10 4.47
CA TYR A 87 -2.06 0.92 4.80
C TYR A 87 -1.30 1.41 3.56
N PHE A 88 -1.40 0.68 2.45
CA PHE A 88 -0.66 0.96 1.22
C PHE A 88 -1.61 1.35 0.10
N ALA A 89 -1.35 2.51 -0.49
CA ALA A 89 -1.94 2.88 -1.75
C ALA A 89 -1.27 2.09 -2.87
N ILE A 90 -2.00 1.78 -3.94
CA ILE A 90 -1.53 0.90 -5.02
C ILE A 90 -1.90 1.47 -6.36
N GLY A 91 -1.01 1.37 -7.33
CA GLY A 91 -1.30 1.87 -8.65
C GLY A 91 -0.17 1.66 -9.65
N ILE A 92 -0.45 2.15 -10.86
CA ILE A 92 0.51 2.27 -11.95
C ILE A 92 0.34 3.65 -12.59
N SER A 93 1.43 4.41 -12.68
CA SER A 93 1.48 5.66 -13.42
C SER A 93 1.99 5.43 -14.84
N VAL A 94 1.56 6.26 -15.78
CA VAL A 94 1.95 6.17 -17.19
C VAL A 94 2.42 7.53 -17.68
N ALA A 95 3.70 7.60 -18.07
CA ALA A 95 4.34 8.82 -18.56
C ALA A 95 3.90 9.23 -19.97
N ALA A 96 3.29 8.31 -20.74
CA ALA A 96 2.77 8.56 -22.08
C ALA A 96 1.34 8.01 -22.21
N ALA A 97 0.54 8.65 -23.07
CA ALA A 97 -0.81 8.17 -23.38
C ALA A 97 -0.75 6.72 -23.88
N ILE A 98 -1.62 5.87 -23.33
CA ILE A 98 -1.80 4.49 -23.80
C ILE A 98 -2.11 4.53 -25.29
N ASN A 99 -1.52 3.58 -26.05
CA ASN A 99 -1.82 3.44 -27.46
C ASN A 99 -3.35 3.34 -27.64
N GLY A 100 -3.95 4.33 -28.30
CA GLY A 100 -5.41 4.40 -28.47
C GLY A 100 -5.99 3.17 -29.19
N GLN A 101 -5.19 2.43 -29.96
CA GLN A 101 -5.61 1.21 -30.64
C GLN A 101 -5.77 0.03 -29.67
N ALA A 102 -4.86 -0.11 -28.70
CA ALA A 102 -4.94 -1.08 -27.61
C ALA A 102 -6.21 -0.86 -26.75
N TYR A 103 -6.56 0.41 -26.52
CA TYR A 103 -7.80 0.82 -25.86
C TYR A 103 -9.06 0.50 -26.68
N THR A 104 -9.02 0.68 -28.00
CA THR A 104 -10.16 0.34 -28.88
C THR A 104 -10.41 -1.16 -28.97
N SER A 105 -9.39 -2.01 -28.96
CA SER A 105 -9.57 -3.47 -29.00
C SER A 105 -10.28 -4.01 -27.75
N ALA A 106 -9.93 -3.48 -26.58
CA ALA A 106 -10.53 -3.87 -25.31
C ALA A 106 -12.00 -3.42 -25.20
N THR A 107 -12.29 -2.19 -25.62
CA THR A 107 -13.66 -1.63 -25.62
C THR A 107 -14.56 -2.26 -26.70
N ASN A 108 -14.02 -2.55 -27.89
CA ASN A 108 -14.74 -3.30 -28.95
C ASN A 108 -15.05 -4.75 -28.56
N SER A 109 -14.38 -5.29 -27.54
CA SER A 109 -14.62 -6.62 -26.99
C SER A 109 -15.61 -6.63 -25.81
N GLY A 110 -16.31 -5.52 -25.56
CA GLY A 110 -17.41 -5.43 -24.59
C GLY A 110 -17.08 -4.73 -23.28
N LEU A 111 -15.88 -4.15 -23.12
CA LEU A 111 -15.54 -3.35 -21.93
C LEU A 111 -16.11 -1.94 -22.03
N ASN A 112 -16.65 -1.43 -20.92
CA ASN A 112 -17.27 -0.12 -20.87
C ASN A 112 -16.23 1.00 -20.76
N SER A 113 -16.06 1.77 -21.83
CA SER A 113 -15.14 2.91 -21.89
C SER A 113 -15.34 3.97 -20.79
N ALA A 114 -16.53 4.02 -20.17
CA ALA A 114 -16.84 4.90 -19.06
C ALA A 114 -16.12 4.52 -17.75
N ASP A 115 -15.78 3.24 -17.55
CA ASP A 115 -15.20 2.76 -16.29
C ASP A 115 -13.77 3.29 -16.04
N CYS A 116 -13.13 3.85 -17.07
CA CYS A 116 -11.79 4.47 -17.01
C CYS A 116 -11.79 5.98 -17.30
N THR A 117 -12.92 6.67 -17.15
CA THR A 117 -13.03 8.12 -17.43
C THR A 117 -12.37 9.01 -16.35
N ARG A 118 -11.54 9.96 -16.84
CA ARG A 118 -10.72 10.95 -16.10
C ARG A 118 -11.50 11.77 -15.07
N THR A 119 -10.90 12.02 -13.90
CA THR A 119 -10.65 13.37 -13.33
C THR A 119 -9.69 13.29 -12.13
N LEU A 120 -8.63 14.10 -12.14
CA LEU A 120 -7.86 14.44 -10.93
C LEU A 120 -8.76 15.29 -10.03
N ALA A 121 -9.25 14.71 -8.95
CA ALA A 121 -9.65 15.46 -7.77
C ALA A 121 -9.45 14.55 -6.57
N ALA A 122 -8.82 15.08 -5.54
CA ALA A 122 -8.51 14.39 -4.30
C ALA A 122 -9.73 13.61 -3.76
N THR A 123 -9.44 12.40 -3.26
CA THR A 123 -10.31 11.45 -2.53
C THR A 123 -10.97 10.37 -3.39
N GLY A 124 -10.39 9.16 -3.38
CA GLY A 124 -11.15 7.93 -3.60
C GLY A 124 -10.61 6.93 -4.63
N SER A 125 -10.03 7.38 -5.75
CA SER A 125 -9.26 6.60 -6.74
C SER A 125 -9.24 7.39 -8.04
N THR A 126 -8.07 7.51 -8.66
CA THR A 126 -7.90 8.23 -9.93
C THR A 126 -7.77 7.19 -11.04
N THR A 127 -8.86 6.66 -11.56
CA THR A 127 -8.77 5.77 -12.73
C THR A 127 -8.82 6.62 -13.99
N GLY A 128 -7.66 7.13 -14.41
CA GLY A 128 -7.54 7.93 -15.62
C GLY A 128 -6.91 7.15 -16.77
N SER A 129 -7.60 7.04 -17.89
CA SER A 129 -6.92 6.79 -19.17
C SER A 129 -5.99 7.98 -19.47
N GLY A 130 -4.68 7.73 -19.43
CA GLY A 130 -3.65 8.66 -19.93
C GLY A 130 -2.70 9.34 -18.93
N VAL A 131 -2.79 9.14 -17.60
CA VAL A 131 -1.77 9.71 -16.68
C VAL A 131 -1.41 8.78 -15.50
N ALA A 132 -2.38 8.14 -14.84
CA ALA A 132 -2.12 7.12 -13.82
C ALA A 132 -3.44 6.45 -13.40
N THR A 133 -3.36 5.21 -12.94
CA THR A 133 -4.40 4.57 -12.14
C THR A 133 -3.87 4.28 -10.75
N PHE A 134 -4.58 4.78 -9.75
CA PHE A 134 -4.12 4.71 -8.38
C PHE A 134 -5.32 4.58 -7.44
N PHE A 135 -5.12 3.77 -6.41
CA PHE A 135 -6.08 3.50 -5.36
C PHE A 135 -5.50 3.94 -4.02
N PRO A 136 -6.05 4.99 -3.39
CA PRO A 136 -5.55 5.51 -2.13
C PRO A 136 -5.75 4.53 -0.98
N ALA A 137 -4.94 4.74 0.06
CA ALA A 137 -5.05 4.11 1.37
C ALA A 137 -5.26 5.15 2.47
N GLY A 138 -6.05 4.79 3.47
CA GLY A 138 -6.55 5.67 4.54
C GLY A 138 -6.08 5.30 5.94
N LYS A 139 -5.41 4.15 6.16
CA LYS A 139 -4.83 3.81 7.48
C LYS A 139 -3.41 4.33 7.70
N GLY A 140 -2.78 4.94 6.69
CA GLY A 140 -1.48 5.57 6.84
C GLY A 140 -1.57 6.88 7.61
N ASN A 141 -1.29 6.85 8.93
CA ASN A 141 -1.07 8.00 9.82
C ASN A 141 -1.71 9.36 9.42
N GLY A 142 -3.01 9.38 9.11
CA GLY A 142 -3.80 10.59 8.87
C GLY A 142 -3.59 11.32 7.53
N SER A 143 -2.82 10.79 6.58
CA SER A 143 -2.69 11.38 5.25
C SER A 143 -2.96 10.35 4.17
N VAL A 144 -3.86 10.66 3.25
CA VAL A 144 -4.07 9.87 2.04
C VAL A 144 -2.72 9.79 1.34
N VAL A 145 -2.13 8.59 1.23
CA VAL A 145 -0.94 8.41 0.38
C VAL A 145 -1.42 8.60 -1.04
N ALA A 146 -1.48 9.86 -1.49
CA ALA A 146 -2.03 10.31 -2.77
C ALA A 146 -0.93 10.65 -3.78
N ALA A 147 0.34 10.43 -3.40
CA ALA A 147 1.44 10.58 -4.32
C ALA A 147 1.41 9.43 -5.31
N ALA A 148 1.34 9.78 -6.60
CA ALA A 148 1.56 8.82 -7.67
C ALA A 148 2.90 8.14 -7.41
N PRO A 149 2.95 6.81 -7.40
CA PRO A 149 4.20 6.11 -7.20
C PRO A 149 5.25 6.50 -8.23
N THR A 150 6.47 6.72 -7.76
CA THR A 150 7.55 7.29 -8.57
C THR A 150 8.23 6.28 -9.50
N ASP A 151 8.07 4.98 -9.27
CA ASP A 151 8.75 3.91 -10.02
C ASP A 151 7.76 2.95 -10.70
N THR A 152 6.63 3.49 -11.15
CA THR A 152 5.63 2.74 -11.91
C THR A 152 5.73 3.08 -13.38
N ALA A 153 5.64 2.06 -14.23
CA ALA A 153 5.76 2.23 -15.66
C ALA A 153 4.89 1.21 -16.37
N LEU A 154 4.30 1.62 -17.50
CA LEU A 154 3.76 0.73 -18.52
C LEU A 154 4.69 0.86 -19.72
N GLY A 155 5.21 -0.27 -20.20
CA GLY A 155 6.18 -0.34 -21.29
C GLY A 155 5.62 0.07 -22.66
N THR A 156 6.31 -0.32 -23.74
CA THR A 156 5.88 -0.01 -25.10
C THR A 156 4.61 -0.79 -25.49
N GLN A 157 3.47 -0.11 -25.39
CA GLN A 157 2.15 -0.64 -25.79
C GLN A 157 1.93 -0.72 -27.32
N ALA A 158 3.00 -0.62 -28.11
CA ALA A 158 2.95 -0.63 -29.58
C ALA A 158 3.17 -2.02 -30.18
N ASN A 159 3.71 -2.97 -29.42
CA ASN A 159 3.98 -4.33 -29.89
C ASN A 159 3.78 -5.32 -28.74
N ALA A 160 3.08 -6.42 -29.01
CA ALA A 160 2.79 -7.47 -28.03
C ALA A 160 4.06 -8.04 -27.37
N THR A 161 5.20 -8.04 -28.09
CA THR A 161 6.43 -8.72 -27.69
C THR A 161 7.31 -7.97 -26.69
N THR A 162 7.09 -6.67 -26.45
CA THR A 162 7.94 -5.85 -25.55
C THR A 162 7.15 -5.20 -24.42
N GLN A 163 6.13 -5.89 -23.93
CA GLN A 163 5.27 -5.34 -22.90
C GLN A 163 5.82 -5.60 -21.52
N THR A 164 5.95 -4.51 -20.77
CA THR A 164 6.39 -4.51 -19.38
C THR A 164 5.41 -3.71 -18.56
N PHE A 165 5.34 -4.02 -17.27
CA PHE A 165 4.65 -3.19 -16.32
C PHE A 165 5.39 -3.21 -15.00
N THR A 166 5.29 -2.12 -14.26
CA THR A 166 5.67 -2.06 -12.85
C THR A 166 4.50 -1.44 -12.10
N ILE A 167 3.90 -2.23 -11.21
CA ILE A 167 2.89 -1.77 -10.24
C ILE A 167 3.62 -1.52 -8.93
N SER A 168 3.20 -0.50 -8.20
CA SER A 168 3.76 -0.23 -6.89
C SER A 168 2.70 -0.11 -5.81
N ALA A 169 3.19 -0.26 -4.58
CA ALA A 169 2.47 -0.02 -3.35
C ALA A 169 3.27 0.92 -2.47
N ASP A 170 2.69 2.07 -2.14
CA ASP A 170 3.30 3.10 -1.31
C ASP A 170 2.49 3.31 -0.03
N GLY A 171 3.17 3.30 1.12
CA GLY A 171 2.49 3.30 2.42
C GLY A 171 3.27 3.95 3.54
N VAL A 172 2.54 4.60 4.45
CA VAL A 172 3.09 5.14 5.71
C VAL A 172 3.02 4.08 6.79
N VAL A 173 4.15 3.44 7.09
CA VAL A 173 4.21 2.33 8.06
C VAL A 173 4.59 2.75 9.48
N SER A 174 5.17 3.93 9.67
CA SER A 174 5.48 4.51 10.98
C SER A 174 5.36 6.04 10.93
N ALA A 175 5.38 6.70 12.10
CA ALA A 175 5.36 8.16 12.20
C ALA A 175 6.61 8.84 11.59
N ASP A 176 7.69 8.08 11.38
CA ASP A 176 8.96 8.55 10.82
C ASP A 176 8.96 8.52 9.28
N PHE A 177 7.97 7.85 8.65
CA PHE A 177 7.86 7.62 7.21
C PHE A 177 6.60 8.26 6.62
N THR A 178 6.34 9.53 6.96
CA THR A 178 5.10 10.26 6.63
C THR A 178 5.17 11.12 5.37
N ALA A 179 6.38 11.43 4.89
CA ALA A 179 6.59 12.21 3.68
C ALA A 179 6.64 11.33 2.42
N THR A 180 6.21 11.89 1.26
CA THR A 180 6.28 11.24 -0.06
C THR A 180 7.67 10.72 -0.43
N THR A 181 8.72 11.39 0.02
CA THR A 181 10.11 10.98 -0.25
C THR A 181 10.58 9.83 0.62
N ASN A 182 9.86 9.53 1.70
CA ASN A 182 10.32 8.61 2.74
C ASN A 182 9.33 7.46 3.02
N MET A 183 8.28 7.29 2.22
CA MET A 183 7.30 6.21 2.44
C MET A 183 7.87 4.83 2.10
N ALA A 184 7.29 3.79 2.69
CA ALA A 184 7.64 2.43 2.32
C ALA A 184 7.13 2.15 0.92
N GLN A 185 8.01 1.69 0.03
CA GLN A 185 7.70 1.47 -1.38
C GLN A 185 8.06 0.03 -1.77
N ILE A 186 7.08 -0.67 -2.34
CA ILE A 186 7.23 -2.04 -2.84
C ILE A 186 6.70 -2.06 -4.27
N THR A 187 7.41 -2.71 -5.17
CA THR A 187 6.98 -2.86 -6.57
C THR A 187 6.86 -4.33 -6.95
N VAL A 188 6.06 -4.60 -7.98
CA VAL A 188 5.99 -5.88 -8.68
C VAL A 188 6.05 -5.62 -10.18
N ASP A 189 6.86 -6.40 -10.88
CA ASP A 189 7.00 -6.33 -12.34
C ASP A 189 6.20 -7.44 -13.06
N GLN A 190 6.26 -7.44 -14.39
CA GLN A 190 5.61 -8.46 -15.23
C GLN A 190 6.10 -9.90 -14.97
N ASP A 191 7.31 -10.06 -14.43
CA ASP A 191 7.92 -11.35 -14.12
C ASP A 191 7.61 -11.81 -12.68
N LYS A 192 6.72 -11.09 -11.98
CA LYS A 192 6.30 -11.33 -10.59
C LYS A 192 7.45 -11.18 -9.59
N ILE A 193 8.44 -10.36 -9.91
CA ILE A 193 9.55 -10.06 -9.02
C ILE A 193 9.12 -8.91 -8.11
N PHE A 194 9.14 -9.16 -6.80
CA PHE A 194 8.86 -8.14 -5.80
C PHE A 194 10.15 -7.42 -5.42
N SER A 195 10.21 -6.11 -5.63
CA SER A 195 11.31 -5.25 -5.19
C SER A 195 10.89 -4.36 -4.03
N ILE A 196 11.78 -4.16 -3.06
CA ILE A 196 11.57 -3.21 -1.96
C ILE A 196 12.53 -2.05 -2.21
N LEU A 197 11.99 -0.93 -2.68
CA LEU A 197 12.78 0.26 -3.02
C LEU A 197 13.08 1.09 -1.78
N GLN A 198 12.14 1.13 -0.83
CA GLN A 198 12.32 1.80 0.43
C GLN A 198 11.78 0.96 1.60
N PRO A 199 12.66 0.47 2.50
CA PRO A 199 12.21 -0.22 3.70
C PRO A 199 11.66 0.81 4.69
N GLY A 200 10.43 0.60 5.17
CA GLY A 200 9.82 1.46 6.17
C GLY A 200 10.16 1.08 7.62
N TYR A 201 11.40 0.67 7.92
CA TYR A 201 11.85 0.27 9.26
C TYR A 201 13.38 0.23 9.46
#